data_AF-A0A7K2JQ35-F1
#
_entry.id   AF-A0A7K2JQ35-F1
#
_cell.length_a   1.000
_cell.length_b   1.000
_cell.length_c   1.000
_cell.angle_alpha   90.00
_cell.angle_beta   90.00
_cell.angle_gamma   90.00
#
_symmetry.space_group_name_H-M   'P 1'
#
loop_
_entity.id
_entity.type
_entity.pdbx_description
1 polymer ?
#
loop_
_entity_poly.entity_id
_entity_poly.type
_entity_poly.pdbx_seq_one_letter_code
_entity_poly.pdbx_strand_id
1 'polypeptide(L)' 'ALDQAWFMGELAGRGAAGHTGFTGTMLVLDRATDTFAILLANTVHPRRRPPDNGPRALLGTRVARAVRAI' A
#
# COMPACT_ATOMS: atom_id res chain seq x y z
N ALA A 1 2.41 6.65 8.38
CA ALA A 1 1.07 7.26 8.31
C ALA A 1 0.02 6.21 8.66
N LEU A 2 -1.12 6.59 9.23
CA LEU A 2 -2.21 5.69 9.62
C LEU A 2 -3.39 5.82 8.66
N ASP A 3 -4.00 4.69 8.29
CA ASP A 3 -5.25 4.59 7.52
C ASP A 3 -5.36 5.51 6.29
N GLN A 4 -4.28 5.57 5.51
CA GLN A 4 -4.21 6.42 4.32
C GLN A 4 -4.68 5.66 3.07
N ALA A 5 -5.97 5.69 2.81
CA ALA A 5 -6.58 5.00 1.66
C ALA A 5 -5.94 5.32 0.30
N TRP A 6 -5.38 6.53 0.14
CA TRP A 6 -4.75 6.96 -1.12
C TRP A 6 -3.53 6.11 -1.54
N PHE A 7 -2.91 5.35 -0.64
CA PHE A 7 -1.92 4.32 -1.01
C PHE A 7 -2.20 2.95 -0.39
N MET A 8 -2.94 2.87 0.71
CA MET A 8 -3.24 1.60 1.38
C MET A 8 -4.46 0.88 0.79
N GLY A 9 -5.28 1.55 -0.04
CA GLY A 9 -6.52 0.97 -0.55
C GLY A 9 -7.47 0.55 0.57
N GLU A 10 -8.15 -0.59 0.40
CA GLU A 10 -9.09 -1.15 1.39
C GLU A 10 -8.42 -1.75 2.64
N LEU A 11 -7.08 -1.73 2.77
CA LEU A 11 -6.42 -2.01 4.05
C LEU A 11 -6.54 -0.85 5.03
N ALA A 12 -6.87 0.36 4.56
CA ALA A 12 -7.11 1.49 5.45
C ALA A 12 -8.46 1.38 6.18
N GLY A 13 -8.55 2.04 7.33
CA GLY A 13 -9.79 2.23 8.11
C GLY A 13 -9.90 1.30 9.32
N ARG A 14 -8.87 0.50 9.59
CA ARG A 14 -8.82 -0.44 10.72
C ARG A 14 -7.52 -0.35 11.52
N GLY A 15 -6.84 0.80 11.48
CA GLY A 15 -5.59 1.05 12.17
C GLY A 15 -4.36 0.56 11.42
N ALA A 16 -4.44 0.44 10.08
CA ALA A 16 -3.30 0.04 9.27
C ALA A 16 -2.23 1.14 9.26
N ALA A 17 -0.98 0.74 9.42
CA ALA A 17 0.17 1.64 9.41
C ALA A 17 0.98 1.42 8.13
N GLY A 18 1.42 2.49 7.49
CA GLY A 18 2.23 2.35 6.29
C GLY A 18 3.06 3.55 5.92
N HIS A 19 3.95 3.33 4.96
CA HIS A 19 4.89 4.29 4.44
C HIS A 19 5.06 4.09 2.93
N THR A 20 5.35 5.18 2.22
CA THR A 20 5.62 5.16 0.78
C THR A 20 6.99 5.74 0.52
N GLY A 21 7.73 5.15 -0.42
CA GLY A 21 9.03 5.67 -0.84
C GLY A 21 8.97 6.46 -2.14
N PHE A 22 10.05 7.18 -2.42
CA PHE A 22 10.17 8.04 -3.60
C PHE A 22 10.06 7.28 -4.93
N THR A 23 10.57 6.05 -5.01
CA THR A 23 10.65 5.27 -6.25
C THR A 23 9.39 4.47 -6.57
N GLY A 24 8.25 4.77 -5.92
CA GLY A 24 7.02 3.99 -6.06
C GLY A 24 6.83 2.90 -5.01
N THR A 25 7.81 2.68 -4.13
CA THR A 25 7.75 1.64 -3.07
C THR A 25 6.68 1.91 -2.02
N MET A 26 6.23 0.87 -1.33
CA MET A 26 5.26 0.93 -0.25
C MET A 26 5.44 -0.23 0.74
N LEU A 27 5.21 0.05 2.02
CA LEU A 27 5.00 -0.94 3.09
C LEU A 27 3.69 -0.60 3.82
N VAL A 28 2.85 -1.60 4.06
CA VAL A 28 1.65 -1.52 4.91
C VAL A 28 1.65 -2.70 5.88
N LEU A 29 1.35 -2.41 7.15
CA LEU A 29 1.12 -3.35 8.23
C LEU A 29 -0.35 -3.25 8.64
N ASP A 30 -1.10 -4.33 8.49
CA ASP A 30 -2.49 -4.44 8.92
C ASP A 30 -2.62 -5.52 10.01
N ARG A 31 -2.69 -5.08 11.27
CA ARG A 31 -2.85 -6.00 12.39
C ARG A 31 -4.25 -6.60 12.48
N ALA A 32 -5.26 -6.00 11.84
CA ALA A 32 -6.63 -6.49 11.89
C ALA A 32 -6.80 -7.81 11.14
N THR A 33 -5.93 -8.07 10.16
CA THR A 33 -5.92 -9.29 9.34
C THR A 33 -4.60 -10.07 9.46
N ASP A 34 -3.76 -9.72 10.44
CA ASP A 34 -2.39 -10.26 10.62
C ASP A 34 -1.58 -10.34 9.31
N THR A 35 -1.66 -9.28 8.51
CA THR A 35 -1.11 -9.24 7.15
C THR A 35 -0.21 -8.02 6.96
N PHE A 36 0.78 -8.16 6.08
CA PHE A 36 1.55 -7.04 5.56
C PHE A 36 1.59 -7.06 4.03
N ALA A 37 1.71 -5.88 3.43
CA ALA A 37 1.87 -5.73 1.99
C ALA A 37 3.13 -4.90 1.68
N ILE A 38 3.96 -5.41 0.78
CA ILE A 38 5.15 -4.71 0.29
C ILE A 38 5.04 -4.57 -1.22
N LEU A 39 5.18 -3.34 -1.71
CA LEU A 39 5.41 -3.06 -3.12
C LEU A 39 6.84 -2.57 -3.31
N LEU A 40 7.62 -3.33 -4.07
CA LEU A 40 8.93 -2.89 -4.54
C LEU A 40 8.78 -2.37 -5.96
N ALA A 41 9.08 -1.09 -6.17
CA ALA A 41 8.92 -0.42 -7.45
C ALA A 41 10.07 0.55 -7.72
N ASN A 42 10.23 0.87 -9.00
CA ASN A 42 11.28 1.75 -9.50
C ASN A 42 10.72 2.75 -10.53
N THR A 43 9.62 3.43 -10.20
CA THR A 43 8.89 4.35 -11.08
C THR A 43 9.75 5.49 -11.65
N VAL A 44 10.90 5.79 -11.03
CA VAL A 44 11.84 6.82 -11.47
C VAL A 44 12.91 6.31 -12.44
N HIS A 45 12.93 5.01 -12.75
CA HIS A 45 13.91 4.43 -13.66
C HIS A 45 13.33 4.28 -15.07
N PRO A 46 14.04 4.73 -16.12
CA PRO A 46 15.18 5.65 -16.17
C PRO A 46 14.77 7.15 -16.22
N ARG A 47 13.47 7.45 -16.12
CA ARG A 47 12.92 8.82 -16.18
C ARG A 47 11.90 9.04 -15.07
N ARG A 48 11.91 10.24 -14.49
CA ARG A 48 10.91 10.65 -13.49
C ARG A 48 9.56 10.92 -14.17
N ARG A 49 8.50 10.38 -13.58
CA ARG A 49 7.09 10.64 -13.93
C ARG A 49 6.39 11.32 -12.75
N PRO A 50 5.23 11.97 -12.95
CA PRO A 50 4.41 12.43 -11.84
C PRO A 50 4.13 11.29 -10.83
N PRO A 51 4.01 11.59 -9.53
CA PRO A 51 3.67 10.58 -8.54
C PRO A 51 2.34 9.90 -8.88
N ASP A 52 2.32 8.56 -8.79
CA ASP A 52 1.12 7.75 -8.95
C ASP A 52 1.00 6.76 -7.80
N ASN A 53 -0.13 6.81 -7.10
CA ASN A 53 -0.46 5.90 -6.01
C ASN A 53 -1.52 4.86 -6.40
N GLY A 54 -2.06 4.90 -7.62
CA GLY A 54 -3.05 3.95 -8.11
C GLY A 54 -2.58 2.49 -7.95
N PRO A 55 -1.37 2.12 -8.39
CA PRO A 55 -0.85 0.76 -8.20
C PRO A 55 -0.71 0.34 -6.72
N ARG A 56 -0.36 1.29 -5.85
CA ARG A 56 -0.23 1.07 -4.40
C ARG A 56 -1.60 0.77 -3.78
N ALA A 57 -2.57 1.65 -4.00
CA ALA A 57 -3.92 1.49 -3.49
C ALA A 57 -4.57 0.22 -4.04
N LEU A 58 -4.37 -0.08 -5.32
CA LEU A 58 -4.89 -1.29 -5.94
C LEU A 58 -4.28 -2.57 -5.34
N LEU A 59 -2.98 -2.59 -5.05
CA LEU A 59 -2.35 -3.70 -4.32
C LEU A 59 -3.01 -3.87 -2.95
N GLY A 60 -3.13 -2.78 -2.18
CA GLY A 60 -3.75 -2.81 -0.87
C GLY A 60 -5.17 -3.35 -0.90
N THR A 61 -6.01 -2.87 -1.81
CA THR A 61 -7.36 -3.40 -2.03
C THR A 61 -7.37 -4.89 -2.39
N ARG A 62 -6.47 -5.34 -3.26
CA ARG A 62 -6.40 -6.77 -3.63
C ARG A 62 -5.99 -7.64 -2.45
N VAL A 63 -5.04 -7.20 -1.64
CA VAL A 63 -4.63 -7.91 -0.42
C VAL A 63 -5.78 -7.98 0.56
N ALA A 64 -6.44 -6.85 0.87
CA ALA A 64 -7.58 -6.78 1.78
C ALA A 64 -8.70 -7.77 1.41
N ARG A 65 -8.95 -7.96 0.11
CA ARG A 65 -9.97 -8.89 -0.39
C ARG A 65 -9.51 -10.35 -0.42
N ALA A 66 -8.21 -10.59 -0.50
CA ALA A 66 -7.64 -11.93 -0.57
C ALA A 66 -7.50 -12.58 0.81
N VAL A 67 -7.24 -11.77 1.84
CA VAL A 67 -7.07 -12.25 3.21
C VAL A 67 -8.41 -12.28 3.94
N ARG A 68 -8.60 -13.27 4.81
CA ARG A 68 -9.73 -13.31 5.75
C ARG A 68 -9.24 -12.77 7.08
N ALA A 69 -10.06 -11.93 7.72
CA ALA A 69 -9.82 -11.57 9.11
C ALA A 69 -9.84 -12.84 9.97
N ILE A 70 -8.89 -12.93 10.91
CA ILE A 70 -8.79 -14.01 11.90
C ILE A 70 -9.77 -13.73 13.04
#